data_AF-A0A451AAY3-F1
#
_entry.id   AF-A0A451AAY3-F1
#
_cell.length_a   1.000
_cell.length_b   1.000
_cell.length_c   1.000
_cell.angle_alpha   90.00
_cell.angle_beta   90.00
_cell.angle_gamma   90.00
#
_symmetry.space_group_name_H-M   'P 1'
#
loop_
_entity.id
_entity.type
_entity.pdbx_description
1 polymer ?
#
loop_
_entity_poly.entity_id
_entity_poly.type
_entity_poly.pdbx_seq_one_letter_code
_entity_poly.pdbx_strand_id
1 'polypeptide(L)'
;MVLNLNAILSRVRRGPDGPAPALLMVGSMIGLLAMFSGFLLAPLPVALLLGVGIYALLGIAELSQGIVSPITQTSLFLFVLSALAFFFGSGSEAWIPYMGSLFLGALFIVSAGFLAAGRPFTVFYSADRGHRVKHWVVSGLWTLAYFTGSLLAFLLMPDVSFVYAPMLILVGAAVLTLVFNLLWFGAATRHTKAFEYKGFRFAEIGNTPELLTQFYNLAAKEFWPSVRYSSECSVHSLAELRERLQAIDQPYENRILRFMAWMNTKPIGIICCIFDDSRVGLPVEKEASLRIDELRRAGKVMEIGKFAIASGYRAHQSLFLGLLRCVIDVALEHQVSFVISDSYVSQTELYRKIGFSDLAYEPFRDANGAECVMLALNLSMAVVYESNRKASTTMNELTNLPMGKLTPLSNNHLAERCYHRLVLRYFWRQRQRRPYDLLVSELRIGV
;
A
#
# COMPACT_ATOMS: atom_id res chain seq x y z
N MET A 1 -7.73 -32.09 -19.81
CA MET A 1 -7.73 -30.71 -20.33
C MET A 1 -7.70 -29.64 -19.21
N VAL A 2 -8.51 -29.76 -18.15
CA VAL A 2 -8.52 -28.85 -16.97
C VAL A 2 -7.18 -28.79 -16.20
N LEU A 3 -6.46 -29.91 -16.12
CA LEU A 3 -5.12 -29.98 -15.49
C LEU A 3 -4.04 -29.19 -16.24
N ASN A 4 -4.18 -28.99 -17.55
CA ASN A 4 -3.18 -28.28 -18.36
C ASN A 4 -3.39 -26.75 -18.34
N LEU A 5 -4.64 -26.30 -18.14
CA LEU A 5 -4.96 -24.87 -17.96
C LEU A 5 -4.35 -24.33 -16.66
N ASN A 6 -4.38 -25.12 -15.58
CA ASN A 6 -3.74 -24.75 -14.31
C ASN A 6 -2.21 -24.67 -14.42
N ALA A 7 -1.58 -25.51 -15.26
CA ALA A 7 -0.14 -25.50 -15.50
C ALA A 7 0.31 -24.35 -16.43
N ILE A 8 -0.54 -23.93 -17.38
CA ILE A 8 -0.30 -22.77 -18.23
C ILE A 8 -0.56 -21.47 -17.44
N LEU A 9 -1.61 -21.43 -16.62
CA LEU A 9 -1.94 -20.30 -15.75
C LEU A 9 -0.98 -20.15 -14.55
N SER A 10 -0.35 -21.23 -14.09
CA SER A 10 0.70 -21.17 -13.05
C SER A 10 2.08 -20.78 -13.59
N ARG A 11 2.25 -20.78 -14.92
CA ARG A 11 3.49 -20.41 -15.63
C ARG A 11 3.52 -18.95 -16.12
N VAL A 12 2.61 -18.09 -15.65
CA VAL A 12 2.77 -16.64 -15.81
C VAL A 12 3.99 -16.23 -14.97
N ARG A 13 5.13 -16.15 -15.66
CA ARG A 13 6.46 -15.95 -15.10
C ARG A 13 6.53 -14.51 -14.57
N ARG A 14 6.61 -14.42 -13.25
CA ARG A 14 6.72 -13.21 -12.42
C ARG A 14 7.76 -12.23 -12.98
N GLY A 15 7.35 -11.00 -13.30
CA GLY A 15 8.28 -9.88 -13.31
C GLY A 15 8.61 -9.43 -11.89
N PRO A 16 9.76 -8.78 -11.68
CA PRO A 16 10.12 -8.24 -10.38
C PRO A 16 9.11 -7.18 -9.96
N ASP A 17 8.80 -7.15 -8.69
CA ASP A 17 8.01 -6.08 -8.10
C ASP A 17 8.64 -4.71 -8.34
N GLY A 18 7.78 -3.70 -8.38
CA GLY A 18 8.18 -2.30 -8.49
C GLY A 18 6.99 -1.40 -8.79
N PRO A 19 7.21 -0.19 -9.32
CA PRO A 19 6.13 0.73 -9.68
C PRO A 19 5.32 0.28 -10.91
N ALA A 20 5.84 -0.64 -11.72
CA ALA A 20 5.27 -0.96 -13.03
C ALA A 20 3.83 -1.51 -13.00
N PRO A 21 3.41 -2.42 -12.11
CA PRO A 21 2.02 -2.91 -12.06
C PRO A 21 0.98 -1.80 -11.83
N ALA A 22 1.24 -0.87 -10.90
CA ALA A 22 0.36 0.28 -10.67
C ALA A 22 0.28 1.19 -11.91
N LEU A 23 1.40 1.40 -12.61
CA LEU A 23 1.46 2.21 -13.82
C LEU A 23 0.75 1.53 -14.99
N LEU A 24 0.83 0.20 -15.11
CA LEU A 24 0.08 -0.57 -16.11
C LEU A 24 -1.42 -0.50 -15.87
N MET A 25 -1.88 -0.54 -14.61
CA MET A 25 -3.29 -0.32 -14.28
C MET A 25 -3.78 1.06 -14.74
N VAL A 26 -3.00 2.12 -14.52
CA VAL A 26 -3.39 3.46 -15.00
C VAL A 26 -3.25 3.58 -16.52
N GLY A 27 -2.20 2.98 -17.09
CA GLY A 27 -1.97 2.92 -18.53
C GLY A 27 -3.11 2.23 -19.28
N SER A 28 -3.70 1.17 -18.73
CA SER A 28 -4.86 0.49 -19.33
C SER A 28 -6.12 1.36 -19.29
N MET A 29 -6.34 2.12 -18.22
CA MET A 29 -7.44 3.10 -18.15
C MET A 29 -7.26 4.24 -19.15
N ILE A 30 -6.04 4.75 -19.31
CA ILE A 30 -5.72 5.76 -20.33
C ILE A 30 -5.91 5.17 -21.74
N GLY A 31 -5.45 3.94 -21.97
CA GLY A 31 -5.62 3.24 -23.24
C GLY A 31 -7.08 3.05 -23.62
N LEU A 32 -7.95 2.73 -22.65
CA LEU A 32 -9.39 2.65 -22.85
C LEU A 32 -9.98 3.99 -23.31
N LEU A 33 -9.63 5.08 -22.62
CA LEU A 33 -10.11 6.42 -22.98
C LEU A 33 -9.59 6.87 -24.35
N ALA A 34 -8.32 6.61 -24.65
CA ALA A 34 -7.72 6.90 -25.95
C ALA A 34 -8.41 6.14 -27.08
N MET A 35 -8.77 4.88 -26.84
CA MET A 35 -9.53 4.06 -27.79
C MET A 35 -10.93 4.64 -28.02
N PHE A 36 -11.69 4.99 -26.98
CA PHE A 36 -13.00 5.63 -27.14
C PHE A 36 -12.91 6.96 -27.88
N SER A 37 -11.89 7.75 -27.58
CA SER A 37 -11.64 9.02 -28.28
C SER A 37 -11.36 8.79 -29.76
N GLY A 38 -10.60 7.73 -30.09
CA GLY A 38 -10.37 7.30 -31.46
C GLY A 38 -11.66 6.97 -32.23
N PHE A 39 -12.58 6.23 -31.61
CA PHE A 39 -13.88 5.91 -32.24
C PHE A 39 -14.81 7.11 -32.41
N LEU A 40 -14.69 8.13 -31.55
CA LEU A 40 -15.51 9.34 -31.63
C LEU A 40 -14.97 10.38 -32.61
N LEU A 41 -13.64 10.45 -32.76
CA LEU A 41 -12.96 11.54 -33.47
C LEU A 41 -12.31 11.12 -34.79
N ALA A 42 -12.12 9.82 -35.02
CA ALA A 42 -11.43 9.30 -36.20
C ALA A 42 -12.33 8.37 -37.03
N PRO A 43 -12.09 8.27 -38.34
CA PRO A 43 -12.75 7.26 -39.18
C PRO A 43 -12.50 5.84 -38.64
N LEU A 44 -13.49 4.97 -38.77
CA LEU A 44 -13.44 3.57 -38.32
C LEU A 44 -12.12 2.83 -38.63
N PRO A 45 -11.55 2.86 -39.86
CA PRO A 45 -10.28 2.19 -40.13
C PRO A 45 -9.12 2.71 -39.26
N VAL A 46 -9.09 4.01 -39.03
CA VAL A 46 -8.07 4.64 -38.17
C VAL A 46 -8.30 4.26 -36.72
N ALA A 47 -9.55 4.27 -36.25
CA ALA A 47 -9.91 3.87 -34.89
C ALA A 47 -9.55 2.40 -34.60
N LEU A 48 -9.76 1.49 -35.56
CA LEU A 48 -9.37 0.08 -35.45
C LEU A 48 -7.85 -0.09 -35.34
N LEU A 49 -7.08 0.60 -36.19
CA LEU A 49 -5.61 0.56 -36.15
C LEU A 49 -5.07 1.17 -34.85
N LEU A 50 -5.66 2.26 -34.37
CA LEU A 50 -5.35 2.84 -33.07
C LEU A 50 -5.62 1.85 -31.93
N GLY A 51 -6.76 1.15 -31.97
CA GLY A 51 -7.09 0.09 -31.02
C GLY A 51 -6.04 -1.03 -31.00
N VAL A 52 -5.65 -1.54 -32.17
CA VAL A 52 -4.57 -2.52 -32.29
C VAL A 52 -3.27 -1.98 -31.69
N GLY A 53 -2.86 -0.75 -32.04
CA GLY A 53 -1.63 -0.14 -31.54
C GLY A 53 -1.62 0.01 -30.02
N ILE A 54 -2.70 0.55 -29.43
CA ILE A 54 -2.81 0.74 -27.98
C ILE A 54 -2.73 -0.59 -27.24
N TYR A 55 -3.54 -1.59 -27.64
CA TYR A 55 -3.57 -2.87 -26.94
C TYR A 55 -2.33 -3.73 -27.22
N ALA A 56 -1.65 -3.56 -28.36
CA ALA A 56 -0.35 -4.18 -28.63
C ALA A 56 0.74 -3.59 -27.72
N LEU A 57 0.79 -2.26 -27.57
CA LEU A 57 1.72 -1.61 -26.65
C LEU A 57 1.46 -2.00 -25.20
N LEU A 58 0.19 -2.07 -24.77
CA LEU A 58 -0.17 -2.58 -23.45
C LEU A 58 0.25 -4.05 -23.28
N GLY A 59 0.02 -4.89 -24.28
CA GLY A 59 0.44 -6.30 -24.27
C GLY A 59 1.95 -6.46 -24.17
N ILE A 60 2.73 -5.67 -24.93
CA ILE A 60 4.21 -5.65 -24.86
C ILE A 60 4.66 -5.18 -23.47
N ALA A 61 4.04 -4.13 -22.93
CA ALA A 61 4.38 -3.60 -21.62
C ALA A 61 4.06 -4.62 -20.51
N GLU A 62 2.93 -5.31 -20.57
CA GLU A 62 2.57 -6.40 -19.66
C GLU A 62 3.59 -7.55 -19.75
N LEU A 63 3.93 -8.00 -20.96
CA LEU A 63 4.90 -9.08 -21.19
C LEU A 63 6.29 -8.71 -20.66
N SER A 64 6.71 -7.45 -20.81
CA SER A 64 7.98 -6.96 -20.24
C SER A 64 8.04 -7.06 -18.72
N GLN A 65 6.87 -7.07 -18.06
CA GLN A 65 6.71 -7.25 -16.62
C GLN A 65 6.27 -8.67 -16.23
N GLY A 66 6.27 -9.62 -17.17
CA GLY A 66 5.84 -10.99 -16.90
C GLY A 66 4.35 -11.13 -16.55
N ILE A 67 3.54 -10.11 -16.86
CA ILE A 67 2.09 -10.10 -16.68
C ILE A 67 1.45 -10.48 -18.02
N VAL A 68 0.38 -11.27 -17.97
CA VAL A 68 -0.45 -11.56 -19.15
C VAL A 68 -1.91 -11.35 -18.76
N SER A 69 -2.47 -10.18 -19.09
CA SER A 69 -3.86 -9.87 -18.79
C SER A 69 -4.80 -10.48 -19.82
N PRO A 70 -5.74 -11.35 -19.42
CA PRO A 70 -6.69 -11.94 -20.36
C PRO A 70 -7.54 -10.90 -21.09
N ILE A 71 -7.85 -9.77 -20.44
CA ILE A 71 -8.63 -8.68 -21.03
C ILE A 71 -7.85 -7.97 -22.13
N THR A 72 -6.56 -7.67 -21.88
CA THR A 72 -5.68 -7.03 -22.87
C THR A 72 -5.51 -7.93 -24.09
N GLN A 73 -5.25 -9.22 -23.88
CA GLN A 73 -5.09 -10.20 -24.97
C GLN A 73 -6.39 -10.38 -25.78
N THR A 74 -7.52 -10.49 -25.10
CA THR A 74 -8.83 -10.61 -25.77
C THR A 74 -9.16 -9.36 -26.57
N SER A 75 -8.92 -8.18 -26.00
CA SER A 75 -9.16 -6.89 -26.69
C SER A 75 -8.28 -6.77 -27.92
N LEU A 76 -6.98 -7.07 -27.81
CA LEU A 76 -6.05 -7.07 -28.95
C LEU A 76 -6.52 -8.02 -30.06
N PHE A 77 -6.87 -9.25 -29.71
CA PHE A 77 -7.38 -10.23 -30.67
C PHE A 77 -8.63 -9.73 -31.41
N LEU A 78 -9.60 -9.17 -30.67
CA LEU A 78 -10.83 -8.64 -31.26
C LEU A 78 -10.56 -7.43 -32.17
N PHE A 79 -9.64 -6.54 -31.80
CA PHE A 79 -9.24 -5.41 -32.65
C PHE A 79 -8.54 -5.87 -33.92
N VAL A 80 -7.63 -6.84 -33.84
CA VAL A 80 -6.96 -7.42 -35.01
C VAL A 80 -7.98 -8.09 -35.93
N LEU A 81 -8.89 -8.89 -35.38
CA LEU A 81 -9.94 -9.56 -36.15
C LEU A 81 -10.85 -8.54 -36.86
N SER A 82 -11.26 -7.50 -36.15
CA SER A 82 -12.11 -6.43 -36.70
C SER A 82 -11.38 -5.64 -37.79
N ALA A 83 -10.10 -5.34 -37.61
CA ALA A 83 -9.28 -4.69 -38.65
C ALA A 83 -9.12 -5.57 -39.89
N LEU A 84 -8.82 -6.86 -39.72
CA LEU A 84 -8.71 -7.80 -40.84
C LEU A 84 -10.04 -7.94 -41.60
N ALA A 85 -11.15 -8.06 -40.88
CA ALA A 85 -12.49 -8.12 -41.47
C ALA A 85 -12.84 -6.83 -42.24
N PHE A 86 -12.39 -5.67 -41.76
CA PHE A 86 -12.63 -4.39 -42.43
C PHE A 86 -11.77 -4.21 -43.69
N PHE A 87 -10.47 -4.51 -43.63
CA PHE A 87 -9.55 -4.27 -44.76
C PHE A 87 -9.55 -5.38 -45.82
N PHE A 88 -9.86 -6.63 -45.44
CA PHE A 88 -9.81 -7.78 -46.34
C PHE A 88 -11.17 -8.48 -46.53
N GLY A 89 -12.19 -8.09 -45.77
CA GLY A 89 -13.56 -8.59 -45.98
C GLY A 89 -14.13 -8.02 -47.27
N SER A 90 -14.68 -8.89 -48.12
CA SER A 90 -15.18 -8.56 -49.46
C SER A 90 -16.49 -7.76 -49.45
N GLY A 91 -16.46 -6.53 -48.93
CA GLY A 91 -17.48 -5.49 -49.10
C GLY A 91 -18.79 -5.63 -48.31
N SER A 92 -18.91 -6.65 -47.44
CA SER A 92 -20.08 -6.80 -46.57
C SER A 92 -19.90 -6.00 -45.28
N GLU A 93 -20.24 -4.71 -45.28
CA GLU A 93 -20.22 -3.84 -44.08
C GLU A 93 -21.33 -4.15 -43.06
N ALA A 94 -22.19 -5.14 -43.35
CA ALA A 94 -23.35 -5.50 -42.53
C ALA A 94 -23.02 -5.92 -41.08
N TRP A 95 -21.77 -6.29 -40.79
CA TRP A 95 -21.32 -6.67 -39.45
C TRP A 95 -20.90 -5.48 -38.57
N ILE A 96 -20.60 -4.32 -39.17
CA ILE A 96 -20.06 -3.14 -38.47
C ILE A 96 -20.97 -2.69 -37.32
N PRO A 97 -22.31 -2.61 -37.48
CA PRO A 97 -23.20 -2.25 -36.38
C PRO A 97 -23.04 -3.21 -35.18
N TYR A 98 -22.90 -4.51 -35.43
CA TYR A 98 -22.80 -5.56 -34.41
C TYR A 98 -21.46 -5.61 -33.68
N MET A 99 -20.42 -4.94 -34.20
CA MET A 99 -19.07 -5.00 -33.66
C MET A 99 -19.01 -4.65 -32.16
N GLY A 100 -19.72 -3.60 -31.73
CA GLY A 100 -19.74 -3.19 -30.32
C GLY A 100 -20.34 -4.24 -29.40
N SER A 101 -21.49 -4.82 -29.78
CA SER A 101 -22.16 -5.87 -29.00
C SER A 101 -21.31 -7.14 -28.92
N LEU A 102 -20.73 -7.57 -30.05
CA LEU A 102 -19.84 -8.74 -30.11
C LEU A 102 -18.56 -8.54 -29.29
N PHE A 103 -17.95 -7.36 -29.38
CA PHE A 103 -16.72 -7.04 -28.65
C PHE A 103 -16.96 -7.09 -27.13
N LEU A 104 -17.99 -6.40 -26.65
CA LEU A 104 -18.33 -6.39 -25.22
C LEU A 104 -18.86 -7.74 -24.74
N GLY A 105 -19.59 -8.46 -25.58
CA GLY A 105 -20.06 -9.82 -25.29
C GLY A 105 -18.90 -10.80 -25.10
N ALA A 106 -17.88 -10.73 -25.96
CA ALA A 106 -16.67 -11.53 -25.80
C ALA A 106 -15.92 -11.21 -24.50
N LEU A 107 -15.76 -9.92 -24.15
CA LEU A 107 -15.16 -9.51 -22.88
C LEU A 107 -15.98 -9.95 -21.66
N PHE A 108 -17.32 -9.91 -21.76
CA PHE A 108 -18.21 -10.47 -20.75
C PHE A 108 -17.95 -11.96 -20.54
N ILE A 109 -17.97 -12.77 -21.60
CA ILE A 109 -17.75 -14.22 -21.52
C ILE A 109 -16.40 -14.53 -20.86
N VAL A 110 -15.33 -13.85 -21.27
CA VAL A 110 -14.00 -14.03 -20.69
C VAL A 110 -14.01 -13.65 -19.21
N SER A 111 -14.49 -12.45 -18.86
CA SER A 111 -14.49 -11.97 -17.47
C SER A 111 -15.37 -12.83 -16.55
N ALA A 112 -16.54 -13.24 -17.01
CA ALA A 112 -17.46 -14.12 -16.29
C ALA A 112 -16.85 -15.52 -16.10
N GLY A 113 -16.17 -16.07 -17.12
CA GLY A 113 -15.45 -17.33 -17.01
C GLY A 113 -14.35 -17.30 -15.95
N PHE A 114 -13.59 -16.21 -15.87
CA PHE A 114 -12.58 -16.00 -14.82
C PHE A 114 -13.20 -15.88 -13.42
N LEU A 115 -14.30 -15.13 -13.27
CA LEU A 115 -15.04 -15.03 -12.01
C LEU A 115 -15.60 -16.39 -11.58
N ALA A 116 -16.23 -17.14 -12.49
CA ALA A 116 -16.76 -18.48 -12.21
C ALA A 116 -15.66 -19.48 -11.80
N ALA A 117 -14.45 -19.32 -12.35
CA ALA A 117 -13.28 -20.11 -11.97
C ALA A 117 -12.63 -19.67 -10.64
N GLY A 118 -13.21 -18.71 -9.91
CA GLY A 118 -12.68 -18.23 -8.63
C GLY A 118 -11.49 -17.29 -8.75
N ARG A 119 -11.23 -16.73 -9.95
CA ARG A 119 -10.03 -15.94 -10.24
C ARG A 119 -10.42 -14.56 -10.78
N PRO A 120 -10.64 -13.55 -9.92
CA PRO A 120 -10.94 -12.20 -10.39
C PRO A 120 -9.79 -11.68 -11.26
N PHE A 121 -10.10 -11.32 -12.52
CA PHE A 121 -9.10 -10.95 -13.51
C PHE A 121 -8.34 -9.66 -13.15
N THR A 122 -8.85 -8.84 -12.22
CA THR A 122 -8.11 -7.65 -11.76
C THR A 122 -6.93 -7.99 -10.86
N VAL A 123 -6.81 -9.25 -10.39
CA VAL A 123 -5.66 -9.73 -9.60
C VAL A 123 -4.39 -9.82 -10.45
N PHE A 124 -4.49 -9.91 -11.79
CA PHE A 124 -3.30 -10.00 -12.65
C PHE A 124 -2.38 -8.76 -12.52
N TYR A 125 -2.91 -7.60 -12.11
CA TYR A 125 -2.13 -6.38 -11.85
C TYR A 125 -1.73 -6.20 -10.38
N SER A 126 -2.12 -7.11 -9.49
CA SER A 126 -1.90 -7.00 -8.03
C SER A 126 -1.59 -8.35 -7.35
N ALA A 127 -1.05 -9.32 -8.12
CA ALA A 127 -0.82 -10.67 -7.65
C ALA A 127 -0.07 -10.66 -6.30
N ASP A 128 -0.63 -11.34 -5.31
CA ASP A 128 -0.16 -11.42 -3.91
C ASP A 128 -0.24 -10.16 -3.03
N ARG A 129 -0.60 -8.99 -3.58
CA ARG A 129 -0.76 -7.71 -2.83
C ARG A 129 -2.19 -7.24 -2.66
N GLY A 130 -3.12 -7.87 -3.38
CA GLY A 130 -4.49 -7.41 -3.53
C GLY A 130 -5.43 -7.74 -2.37
N HIS A 131 -6.23 -6.77 -1.93
CA HIS A 131 -7.40 -7.08 -1.09
C HIS A 131 -8.39 -7.91 -1.91
N ARG A 132 -8.46 -9.24 -1.66
CA ARG A 132 -9.22 -10.19 -2.48
C ARG A 132 -10.67 -9.76 -2.71
N VAL A 133 -11.35 -9.32 -1.65
CA VAL A 133 -12.75 -8.87 -1.76
C VAL A 133 -12.88 -7.67 -2.70
N LYS A 134 -11.93 -6.73 -2.69
CA LYS A 134 -11.91 -5.61 -3.63
C LYS A 134 -11.77 -6.09 -5.06
N HIS A 135 -10.87 -7.04 -5.33
CA HIS A 135 -10.72 -7.58 -6.68
C HIS A 135 -11.95 -8.32 -7.20
N TRP A 136 -12.66 -9.04 -6.32
CA TRP A 136 -13.96 -9.63 -6.65
C TRP A 136 -14.99 -8.56 -7.01
N VAL A 137 -15.11 -7.50 -6.21
CA VAL A 137 -16.04 -6.39 -6.47
C VAL A 137 -15.71 -5.69 -7.78
N VAL A 138 -14.44 -5.33 -8.00
CA VAL A 138 -14.01 -4.64 -9.23
C VAL A 138 -14.18 -5.53 -10.46
N SER A 139 -13.79 -6.81 -10.39
CA SER A 139 -14.00 -7.72 -11.52
C SER A 139 -15.49 -7.94 -11.80
N GLY A 140 -16.34 -8.08 -10.76
CA GLY A 140 -17.78 -8.17 -10.92
C GLY A 140 -18.40 -6.92 -11.54
N LEU A 141 -17.95 -5.74 -11.13
CA LEU A 141 -18.35 -4.45 -11.72
C LEU A 141 -18.05 -4.41 -13.23
N TRP A 142 -16.84 -4.80 -13.63
CA TRP A 142 -16.47 -4.84 -15.05
C TRP A 142 -17.26 -5.89 -15.83
N THR A 143 -17.48 -7.08 -15.27
CA THR A 143 -18.32 -8.12 -15.91
C THR A 143 -19.74 -7.61 -16.13
N LEU A 144 -20.33 -6.92 -15.15
CA LEU A 144 -21.64 -6.30 -15.30
C LEU A 144 -21.63 -5.18 -16.34
N ALA A 145 -20.59 -4.35 -16.36
CA ALA A 145 -20.42 -3.29 -17.35
C ALA A 145 -20.31 -3.83 -18.79
N TYR A 146 -19.57 -4.93 -19.01
CA TYR A 146 -19.49 -5.59 -20.31
C TYR A 146 -20.81 -6.21 -20.73
N PHE A 147 -21.52 -6.88 -19.81
CA PHE A 147 -22.84 -7.45 -20.11
C PHE A 147 -23.86 -6.38 -20.48
N THR A 148 -24.02 -5.37 -19.63
CA THR A 148 -24.96 -4.27 -19.85
C THR A 148 -24.59 -3.44 -21.08
N GLY A 149 -23.31 -3.17 -21.29
CA GLY A 149 -22.83 -2.50 -22.51
C GLY A 149 -23.11 -3.30 -23.78
N SER A 150 -22.89 -4.63 -23.77
CA SER A 150 -23.21 -5.50 -24.90
C SER A 150 -24.71 -5.54 -25.21
N LEU A 151 -25.54 -5.61 -24.15
CA LEU A 151 -27.00 -5.61 -24.27
C LEU A 151 -27.52 -4.27 -24.80
N LEU A 152 -27.04 -3.14 -24.28
CA LEU A 152 -27.43 -1.82 -24.77
C LEU A 152 -26.95 -1.58 -26.19
N ALA A 153 -25.72 -1.99 -26.52
CA ALA A 153 -25.22 -1.91 -27.90
C ALA A 153 -26.15 -2.65 -28.85
N PHE A 154 -26.67 -3.82 -28.47
CA PHE A 154 -27.61 -4.59 -29.29
C PHE A 154 -29.01 -3.99 -29.37
N LEU A 155 -29.61 -3.64 -28.23
CA LEU A 155 -31.00 -3.20 -28.15
C LEU A 155 -31.25 -1.80 -28.72
N LEU A 156 -30.24 -0.92 -28.65
CA LEU A 156 -30.37 0.45 -29.13
C LEU A 156 -30.07 0.59 -30.62
N MET A 157 -29.70 -0.48 -31.33
CA MET A 157 -29.55 -0.40 -32.78
C MET A 157 -30.90 -0.11 -33.45
N PRO A 158 -30.95 0.80 -34.44
CA PRO A 158 -29.83 1.54 -35.05
C PRO A 158 -29.61 2.97 -34.50
N ASP A 159 -30.26 3.36 -33.41
CA ASP A 159 -30.14 4.70 -32.80
C ASP A 159 -28.69 4.98 -32.40
N VAL A 160 -28.17 6.17 -32.74
CA VAL A 160 -26.82 6.65 -32.37
C VAL A 160 -26.46 6.38 -30.89
N SER A 161 -27.45 6.31 -30.00
CA SER A 161 -27.35 5.90 -28.61
C SER A 161 -26.66 4.52 -28.40
N PHE A 162 -26.67 3.62 -29.39
CA PHE A 162 -25.99 2.32 -29.34
C PHE A 162 -24.46 2.43 -29.17
N VAL A 163 -23.86 3.57 -29.52
CA VAL A 163 -22.43 3.85 -29.33
C VAL A 163 -22.19 4.49 -27.95
N TYR A 164 -22.98 5.53 -27.61
CA TYR A 164 -22.73 6.35 -26.43
C TYR A 164 -23.08 5.65 -25.12
N ALA A 165 -24.20 4.91 -25.07
CA ALA A 165 -24.65 4.29 -23.82
C ALA A 165 -23.65 3.22 -23.31
N PRO A 166 -23.12 2.29 -24.14
CA PRO A 166 -22.07 1.38 -23.71
C PRO A 166 -20.78 2.08 -23.29
N MET A 167 -20.36 3.14 -24.00
CA MET A 167 -19.18 3.92 -23.63
C MET A 167 -19.32 4.56 -22.24
N LEU A 168 -20.47 5.17 -21.95
CA LEU A 168 -20.75 5.77 -20.64
C LEU A 168 -20.68 4.75 -19.50
N ILE A 169 -21.22 3.54 -19.72
CA ILE A 169 -21.13 2.44 -18.75
C ILE A 169 -19.67 2.07 -18.47
N LEU A 170 -18.85 1.93 -19.51
CA LEU A 170 -17.45 1.53 -19.37
C LEU A 170 -16.61 2.63 -18.71
N VAL A 171 -16.86 3.90 -19.04
CA VAL A 171 -16.24 5.04 -18.36
C VAL A 171 -16.65 5.08 -16.89
N GLY A 172 -17.92 4.86 -16.57
CA GLY A 172 -18.40 4.74 -15.19
C GLY A 172 -17.69 3.62 -14.41
N ALA A 173 -17.53 2.45 -15.02
CA ALA A 173 -16.79 1.33 -14.43
C ALA A 173 -15.30 1.66 -14.22
N ALA A 174 -14.66 2.37 -15.15
CA ALA A 174 -13.28 2.84 -15.02
C ALA A 174 -13.11 3.84 -13.87
N VAL A 175 -14.02 4.83 -13.76
CA VAL A 175 -14.01 5.81 -12.66
C VAL A 175 -14.19 5.12 -11.31
N LEU A 176 -15.17 4.22 -11.19
CA LEU A 176 -15.39 3.45 -9.96
C LEU A 176 -14.18 2.56 -9.61
N THR A 177 -13.53 1.97 -10.60
CA THR A 177 -12.29 1.20 -10.40
C THR A 177 -11.18 2.08 -9.82
N LEU A 178 -11.01 3.32 -10.31
CA LEU A 178 -10.05 4.26 -9.74
C LEU A 178 -10.44 4.68 -8.31
N VAL A 179 -11.73 4.92 -8.05
CA VAL A 179 -12.22 5.24 -6.69
C VAL A 179 -11.91 4.11 -5.71
N PHE A 180 -12.18 2.85 -6.07
CA PHE A 180 -11.91 1.69 -5.20
C PHE A 180 -10.43 1.41 -5.01
N ASN A 181 -9.58 1.70 -6.00
CA ASN A 181 -8.13 1.50 -5.89
C ASN A 181 -7.41 2.63 -5.17
N LEU A 182 -7.90 3.86 -5.30
CA LEU A 182 -7.17 5.05 -4.85
C LEU A 182 -7.83 5.76 -3.70
N LEU A 183 -9.14 5.68 -3.47
CA LEU A 183 -9.84 6.56 -2.52
C LEU A 183 -10.46 5.77 -1.37
N TRP A 184 -11.41 4.90 -1.66
CA TRP A 184 -12.32 4.35 -0.66
C TRP A 184 -12.77 2.93 -1.00
N PHE A 185 -12.76 2.06 0.02
CA PHE A 185 -13.34 0.72 -0.02
C PHE A 185 -13.92 0.35 1.37
N GLY A 186 -14.95 1.08 1.80
CA GLY A 186 -15.65 0.83 3.06
C GLY A 186 -14.75 0.92 4.29
N ALA A 187 -14.98 0.04 5.28
CA ALA A 187 -14.21 -0.01 6.53
C ALA A 187 -12.73 -0.36 6.32
N ALA A 188 -12.39 -1.06 5.22
CA ALA A 188 -11.00 -1.41 4.90
C ALA A 188 -10.12 -0.18 4.59
N THR A 189 -10.73 0.99 4.40
CA THR A 189 -10.08 2.29 4.09
C THR A 189 -9.34 2.90 5.28
N ARG A 190 -9.64 2.45 6.51
CA ARG A 190 -9.08 2.98 7.76
C ARG A 190 -8.37 1.87 8.53
N HIS A 191 -7.44 2.27 9.40
CA HIS A 191 -6.85 1.35 10.34
C HIS A 191 -7.90 0.79 11.31
N THR A 192 -7.64 -0.40 11.83
CA THR A 192 -8.55 -1.05 12.77
C THR A 192 -8.32 -0.47 14.17
N LYS A 193 -9.32 0.20 14.73
CA LYS A 193 -9.23 0.83 16.05
C LYS A 193 -9.07 -0.16 17.20
N ALA A 194 -9.60 -1.37 17.06
CA ALA A 194 -9.43 -2.43 18.04
C ALA A 194 -9.45 -3.80 17.36
N PHE A 195 -8.51 -4.68 17.74
CA PHE A 195 -8.47 -6.05 17.24
C PHE A 195 -7.89 -7.00 18.30
N GLU A 196 -8.11 -8.29 18.08
CA GLU A 196 -7.54 -9.34 18.92
C GLU A 196 -6.56 -10.19 18.11
N TYR A 197 -5.45 -10.57 18.74
CA TYR A 197 -4.46 -11.44 18.11
C TYR A 197 -3.80 -12.32 19.18
N LYS A 198 -3.94 -13.64 19.01
CA LYS A 198 -3.36 -14.67 19.90
C LYS A 198 -3.61 -14.41 21.40
N GLY A 199 -4.85 -14.06 21.76
CA GLY A 199 -5.27 -13.85 23.15
C GLY A 199 -4.98 -12.46 23.72
N PHE A 200 -4.40 -11.56 22.92
CA PHE A 200 -4.16 -10.17 23.30
C PHE A 200 -5.14 -9.25 22.56
N ARG A 201 -5.71 -8.28 23.27
CA ARG A 201 -6.53 -7.22 22.70
C ARG A 201 -5.67 -5.98 22.49
N PHE A 202 -5.74 -5.39 21.31
CA PHE A 202 -5.06 -4.15 20.96
C PHE A 202 -6.12 -3.11 20.64
N ALA A 203 -5.96 -1.89 21.13
CA ALA A 203 -6.88 -0.80 20.81
C ALA A 203 -6.21 0.57 20.87
N GLU A 204 -6.69 1.46 20.02
CA GLU A 204 -6.48 2.90 20.10
C GLU A 204 -7.13 3.43 21.37
N ILE A 205 -6.37 4.17 22.18
CA ILE A 205 -6.91 4.88 23.34
C ILE A 205 -7.09 6.34 22.99
N GLY A 206 -8.22 6.92 23.39
CA GLY A 206 -8.44 8.35 23.32
C GLY A 206 -7.73 9.10 24.46
N ASN A 207 -8.03 10.39 24.59
CA ASN A 207 -7.46 11.25 25.64
C ASN A 207 -8.21 11.14 26.99
N THR A 208 -8.78 9.97 27.29
CA THR A 208 -9.48 9.76 28.56
C THR A 208 -8.46 9.74 29.71
N PRO A 209 -8.64 10.53 30.79
CA PRO A 209 -7.65 10.64 31.86
C PRO A 209 -7.22 9.31 32.48
N GLU A 210 -8.15 8.36 32.68
CA GLU A 210 -7.81 7.06 33.26
C GLU A 210 -6.89 6.24 32.35
N LEU A 211 -7.18 6.21 31.04
CA LEU A 211 -6.40 5.47 30.06
C LEU A 211 -5.02 6.09 29.83
N LEU A 212 -4.95 7.42 29.78
CA LEU A 212 -3.69 8.15 29.70
C LEU A 212 -2.81 7.86 30.91
N THR A 213 -3.40 7.87 32.11
CA THR A 213 -2.69 7.54 33.35
C THR A 213 -2.14 6.12 33.29
N GLN A 214 -2.93 5.14 32.82
CA GLN A 214 -2.45 3.77 32.65
C GLN A 214 -1.32 3.67 31.61
N PHE A 215 -1.42 4.39 30.50
CA PHE A 215 -0.41 4.44 29.45
C PHE A 215 0.94 4.94 29.99
N TYR A 216 0.96 6.13 30.61
CA TYR A 216 2.20 6.72 31.14
C TYR A 216 2.74 5.97 32.36
N ASN A 217 1.88 5.38 33.20
CA ASN A 217 2.33 4.52 34.31
C ASN A 217 3.10 3.30 33.80
N LEU A 218 2.60 2.65 32.73
CA LEU A 218 3.28 1.50 32.15
C LEU A 218 4.57 1.91 31.44
N ALA A 219 4.57 3.03 30.72
CA ALA A 219 5.79 3.59 30.11
C ALA A 219 6.88 3.85 31.15
N ALA A 220 6.54 4.62 32.19
CA ALA A 220 7.49 4.98 33.25
C ALA A 220 8.04 3.75 33.95
N LYS A 221 7.20 2.76 34.26
CA LYS A 221 7.62 1.52 34.92
C LYS A 221 8.64 0.73 34.09
N GLU A 222 8.42 0.63 32.78
CA GLU A 222 9.28 -0.17 31.91
C GLU A 222 10.55 0.57 31.45
N PHE A 223 10.54 1.90 31.42
CA PHE A 223 11.71 2.74 31.13
C PHE A 223 12.57 3.04 32.35
N TRP A 224 12.01 2.99 33.56
CA TRP A 224 12.71 3.28 34.81
C TRP A 224 14.06 2.57 34.97
N PRO A 225 14.22 1.27 34.64
CA PRO A 225 15.52 0.62 34.73
C PRO A 225 16.57 1.31 33.84
N SER A 226 16.24 1.64 32.59
CA SER A 226 17.17 2.28 31.65
C SER A 226 17.55 3.69 32.08
N VAL A 227 16.61 4.45 32.66
CA VAL A 227 16.85 5.81 33.13
C VAL A 227 17.66 5.81 34.43
N ARG A 228 17.30 4.97 35.40
CA ARG A 228 17.93 4.94 36.74
C ARG A 228 19.41 4.56 36.70
N TYR A 229 19.81 3.69 35.77
CA TYR A 229 21.21 3.27 35.62
C TYR A 229 22.04 4.21 34.73
N SER A 230 21.45 5.31 34.23
CA SER A 230 22.21 6.34 33.53
C SER A 230 23.08 7.14 34.50
N SER A 231 24.29 7.49 34.06
CA SER A 231 25.26 8.29 34.81
C SER A 231 24.80 9.73 35.07
N GLU A 232 23.88 10.26 34.26
CA GLU A 232 23.31 11.61 34.37
C GLU A 232 21.79 11.57 34.55
N CYS A 233 21.32 10.65 35.40
CA CYS A 233 19.90 10.53 35.71
C CYS A 233 19.36 11.85 36.28
N SER A 234 18.48 12.52 35.52
CA SER A 234 17.87 13.79 35.89
C SER A 234 16.50 13.62 36.57
N VAL A 235 16.13 12.38 36.93
CA VAL A 235 14.81 12.01 37.47
C VAL A 235 15.00 11.10 38.68
N HIS A 236 14.39 11.44 39.82
CA HIS A 236 14.62 10.77 41.10
C HIS A 236 13.53 9.77 41.49
N SER A 237 12.37 9.81 40.82
CA SER A 237 11.28 8.87 41.09
C SER A 237 10.51 8.42 39.84
N LEU A 238 9.80 7.30 39.96
CA LEU A 238 8.90 6.80 38.91
C LEU A 238 7.75 7.78 38.63
N ALA A 239 7.24 8.45 39.67
CA ALA A 239 6.19 9.46 39.52
C ALA A 239 6.67 10.68 38.72
N GLU A 240 7.90 11.13 39.01
CA GLU A 240 8.55 12.21 38.27
C GLU A 240 8.83 11.82 36.81
N LEU A 241 9.28 10.57 36.56
CA LEU A 241 9.46 10.07 35.19
C LEU A 241 8.15 10.10 34.41
N ARG A 242 7.05 9.65 35.04
CA ARG A 242 5.71 9.66 34.43
C ARG A 242 5.29 11.08 34.06
N GLU A 243 5.44 12.03 34.98
CA GLU A 243 5.07 13.44 34.74
C GLU A 243 5.92 14.06 33.62
N ARG A 244 7.22 13.74 33.59
CA ARG A 244 8.13 14.18 32.53
C ARG A 244 7.74 13.61 31.16
N LEU A 245 7.42 12.32 31.08
CA LEU A 245 6.95 11.69 29.84
C LEU A 245 5.66 12.33 29.33
N GLN A 246 4.73 12.65 30.23
CA GLN A 246 3.49 13.33 29.87
C GLN A 246 3.75 14.79 29.41
N ALA A 247 4.66 15.50 30.08
CA ALA A 247 5.03 16.87 29.72
C ALA A 247 5.72 16.96 28.35
N ILE A 248 6.55 15.97 27.99
CA ILE A 248 7.20 15.89 26.66
C ILE A 248 6.16 15.73 25.55
N ASP A 249 5.10 14.96 25.79
CA ASP A 249 4.04 14.68 24.81
C ASP A 249 3.02 15.83 24.69
N GLN A 250 2.87 16.68 25.71
CA GLN A 250 1.85 17.73 25.78
C GLN A 250 1.86 18.70 24.58
N PRO A 251 3.02 19.19 24.07
CA PRO A 251 3.06 20.05 22.89
C PRO A 251 2.55 19.38 21.60
N TYR A 252 2.46 18.04 21.60
CA TYR A 252 2.10 17.23 20.44
C TYR A 252 0.74 16.54 20.59
N GLU A 253 -0.02 16.78 21.67
CA GLU A 253 -1.17 15.98 22.07
C GLU A 253 -2.17 15.68 20.95
N ASN A 254 -2.48 16.66 20.09
CA ASN A 254 -3.40 16.53 18.96
C ASN A 254 -2.84 15.73 17.76
N ARG A 255 -1.58 15.30 17.85
CA ARG A 255 -0.82 14.60 16.80
C ARG A 255 -0.34 13.24 17.26
N ILE A 256 -0.63 12.86 18.50
CA ILE A 256 -0.28 11.56 19.06
C ILE A 256 -1.48 10.63 18.95
N LEU A 257 -1.30 9.49 18.29
CA LEU A 257 -2.20 8.35 18.39
C LEU A 257 -1.59 7.30 19.31
N ARG A 258 -2.31 6.93 20.36
CA ARG A 258 -1.81 6.03 21.41
C ARG A 258 -2.53 4.69 21.30
N PHE A 259 -1.76 3.61 21.42
CA PHE A 259 -2.26 2.26 21.40
C PHE A 259 -1.82 1.54 22.67
N MET A 260 -2.73 0.72 23.19
CA MET A 260 -2.43 -0.17 24.30
C MET A 260 -2.78 -1.61 23.91
N ALA A 261 -2.07 -2.54 24.53
CA ALA A 261 -2.36 -3.96 24.50
C ALA A 261 -2.79 -4.43 25.88
N TRP A 262 -3.86 -5.22 25.92
CA TRP A 262 -4.41 -5.80 27.14
C TRP A 262 -4.39 -7.32 27.06
N MET A 263 -4.20 -7.91 28.23
CA MET A 263 -4.54 -9.30 28.48
C MET A 263 -5.57 -9.30 29.60
N ASN A 264 -6.77 -9.80 29.30
CA ASN A 264 -7.95 -9.64 30.14
C ASN A 264 -8.23 -8.14 30.37
N THR A 265 -8.08 -7.66 31.62
CA THR A 265 -8.29 -6.26 32.01
C THR A 265 -6.99 -5.51 32.28
N LYS A 266 -5.83 -6.17 32.20
CA LYS A 266 -4.54 -5.58 32.57
C LYS A 266 -3.81 -5.04 31.34
N PRO A 267 -3.33 -3.78 31.36
CA PRO A 267 -2.47 -3.27 30.30
C PRO A 267 -1.07 -3.92 30.39
N ILE A 268 -0.58 -4.42 29.26
CA ILE A 268 0.68 -5.18 29.17
C ILE A 268 1.62 -4.67 28.09
N GLY A 269 1.18 -3.75 27.24
CA GLY A 269 2.05 -3.12 26.25
C GLY A 269 1.46 -1.82 25.73
N ILE A 270 2.33 -0.95 25.22
CA ILE A 270 1.98 0.38 24.72
C ILE A 270 2.87 0.74 23.54
N ILE A 271 2.34 1.58 22.66
CA ILE A 271 3.06 2.22 21.57
C ILE A 271 2.30 3.49 21.17
N CYS A 272 2.98 4.55 20.75
CA CYS A 272 2.33 5.69 20.14
C CYS A 272 2.95 6.07 18.81
N CYS A 273 2.14 6.72 17.98
CA CYS A 273 2.56 7.34 16.73
C CYS A 273 2.47 8.85 16.91
N ILE A 274 3.49 9.58 16.47
CA ILE A 274 3.51 11.04 16.50
C ILE A 274 3.69 11.54 15.09
N PHE A 275 2.70 12.29 14.59
CA PHE A 275 2.74 12.84 13.24
C PHE A 275 3.65 14.06 13.15
N ASP A 276 4.49 14.08 12.12
CA ASP A 276 5.38 15.20 11.82
C ASP A 276 4.60 16.47 11.45
N ASP A 277 5.17 17.60 11.82
CA ASP A 277 4.65 18.93 11.52
C ASP A 277 5.81 19.88 11.22
N SER A 278 5.68 20.63 10.13
CA SER A 278 6.75 21.50 9.65
C SER A 278 7.13 22.64 10.59
N ARG A 279 6.29 22.99 11.57
CA ARG A 279 6.57 24.10 12.51
C ARG A 279 7.21 23.61 13.81
N VAL A 280 6.68 22.53 14.36
CA VAL A 280 7.13 22.02 15.68
C VAL A 280 8.23 20.96 15.54
N GLY A 281 8.28 20.24 14.42
CA GLY A 281 9.11 19.06 14.23
C GLY A 281 8.60 17.86 15.03
N LEU A 282 9.36 16.77 14.98
CA LEU A 282 9.16 15.59 15.83
C LEU A 282 9.85 15.76 17.20
N PRO A 283 9.33 15.14 18.28
CA PRO A 283 10.00 15.13 19.59
C PRO A 283 11.49 14.75 19.51
N VAL A 284 11.82 13.69 18.78
CA VAL A 284 13.20 13.21 18.63
C VAL A 284 14.14 14.24 18.01
N GLU A 285 13.66 15.16 17.17
CA GLU A 285 14.48 16.24 16.61
C GLU A 285 14.95 17.21 17.68
N LYS A 286 14.10 17.49 18.69
CA LYS A 286 14.46 18.37 19.81
C LYS A 286 15.40 17.69 20.77
N GLU A 287 15.18 16.40 21.05
CA GLU A 287 16.01 15.64 21.98
C GLU A 287 17.41 15.40 21.40
N ALA A 288 17.50 15.03 20.12
CA ALA A 288 18.78 14.81 19.45
C ALA A 288 19.45 16.12 18.96
N SER A 289 18.76 17.26 19.02
CA SER A 289 19.20 18.53 18.39
C SER A 289 19.51 18.39 16.89
N LEU A 290 18.76 17.51 16.20
CA LEU A 290 18.94 17.19 14.78
C LEU A 290 17.69 17.54 13.98
N ARG A 291 17.87 17.98 12.73
CA ARG A 291 16.78 18.25 11.79
C ARG A 291 16.71 17.15 10.74
N ILE A 292 15.52 16.59 10.51
CA ILE A 292 15.29 15.55 9.49
C ILE A 292 14.74 16.10 8.17
N ASP A 293 15.15 17.31 7.80
CA ASP A 293 14.59 18.02 6.64
C ASP A 293 14.79 17.27 5.32
N GLU A 294 15.87 16.50 5.18
CA GLU A 294 16.12 15.69 3.98
C GLU A 294 15.07 14.58 3.81
N LEU A 295 14.74 13.87 4.89
CA LEU A 295 13.69 12.86 4.90
C LEU A 295 12.32 13.49 4.60
N ARG A 296 12.05 14.66 5.18
CA ARG A 296 10.80 15.43 4.99
C ARG A 296 10.64 15.92 3.54
N ARG A 297 11.74 16.24 2.84
CA ARG A 297 11.72 16.57 1.39
C ARG A 297 11.43 15.33 0.53
N ALA A 298 11.97 14.18 0.92
CA ALA A 298 11.76 12.93 0.21
C ALA A 298 10.32 12.39 0.37
N GLY A 299 9.75 12.45 1.57
CA GLY A 299 8.40 11.94 1.85
C GLY A 299 7.87 12.35 3.22
N LYS A 300 6.67 11.83 3.57
CA LYS A 300 6.08 12.08 4.89
C LYS A 300 6.79 11.26 5.95
N VAL A 301 6.93 11.82 7.14
CA VAL A 301 7.61 11.20 8.27
C VAL A 301 6.66 11.05 9.47
N MET A 302 6.90 10.06 10.31
CA MET A 302 6.19 9.81 11.56
C MET A 302 7.15 9.22 12.57
N GLU A 303 7.01 9.56 13.84
CA GLU A 303 7.77 8.95 14.94
C GLU A 303 6.96 7.85 15.63
N ILE A 304 7.62 6.76 16.01
CA ILE A 304 7.14 5.78 16.98
C ILE A 304 7.73 6.19 18.32
N GLY A 305 6.85 6.53 19.25
CA GLY A 305 7.22 6.88 20.61
C GLY A 305 6.74 5.84 21.61
N LYS A 306 7.35 5.90 22.79
CA LYS A 306 6.88 5.25 24.03
C LYS A 306 6.51 3.77 23.83
N PHE A 307 7.33 3.05 23.06
CA PHE A 307 7.15 1.62 22.85
C PHE A 307 7.62 0.84 24.08
N ALA A 308 6.69 0.22 24.80
CA ALA A 308 7.02 -0.57 25.98
C ALA A 308 6.14 -1.82 26.10
N ILE A 309 6.75 -2.90 26.57
CA ILE A 309 6.08 -4.16 26.89
C ILE A 309 6.43 -4.54 28.32
N ALA A 310 5.40 -4.86 29.11
CA ALA A 310 5.54 -5.31 30.48
C ALA A 310 6.56 -6.45 30.58
N SER A 311 7.51 -6.36 31.52
CA SER A 311 8.66 -7.26 31.61
C SER A 311 8.34 -8.76 31.49
N GLY A 312 7.27 -9.23 32.13
CA GLY A 312 6.81 -10.63 32.06
C GLY A 312 6.28 -11.10 30.69
N TYR A 313 6.04 -10.18 29.75
CA TYR A 313 5.47 -10.47 28.42
C TYR A 313 6.43 -10.22 27.26
N ARG A 314 7.67 -9.77 27.52
CA ARG A 314 8.64 -9.38 26.47
C ARG A 314 9.02 -10.51 25.52
N ALA A 315 8.94 -11.77 25.97
CA ALA A 315 9.21 -12.94 25.13
C ALA A 315 8.08 -13.26 24.13
N HIS A 316 6.88 -12.68 24.31
CA HIS A 316 5.74 -12.93 23.44
C HIS A 316 5.83 -12.09 22.16
N GLN A 317 6.41 -12.68 21.11
CA GLN A 317 6.53 -12.05 19.79
C GLN A 317 5.17 -11.56 19.23
N SER A 318 4.05 -12.21 19.59
CA SER A 318 2.72 -11.79 19.17
C SER A 318 2.32 -10.40 19.67
N LEU A 319 2.74 -10.04 20.88
CA LEU A 319 2.47 -8.73 21.46
C LEU A 319 3.25 -7.64 20.72
N PHE A 320 4.55 -7.91 20.49
CA PHE A 320 5.42 -7.05 19.69
C PHE A 320 4.83 -6.80 18.30
N LEU A 321 4.48 -7.86 17.57
CA LEU A 321 3.93 -7.76 16.22
C LEU A 321 2.57 -7.06 16.18
N GLY A 322 1.71 -7.28 17.19
CA GLY A 322 0.41 -6.61 17.29
C GLY A 322 0.53 -5.10 17.53
N LEU A 323 1.42 -4.67 18.42
CA LEU A 323 1.69 -3.25 18.65
C LEU A 323 2.27 -2.59 17.38
N LEU A 324 3.25 -3.24 16.74
CA LEU A 324 3.83 -2.73 15.50
C LEU A 324 2.80 -2.65 14.36
N ARG A 325 1.89 -3.64 14.24
CA ARG A 325 0.77 -3.59 13.29
C ARG A 325 -0.08 -2.33 13.48
N CYS A 326 -0.41 -1.95 14.71
CA CYS A 326 -1.22 -0.75 14.98
C CYS A 326 -0.60 0.50 14.32
N VAL A 327 0.70 0.67 14.54
CA VAL A 327 1.47 1.79 13.99
C VAL A 327 1.58 1.70 12.47
N ILE A 328 1.87 0.52 11.92
CA ILE A 328 2.04 0.35 10.47
C ILE A 328 0.71 0.61 9.75
N ASP A 329 -0.42 0.15 10.26
CA ASP A 329 -1.73 0.41 9.64
C ASP A 329 -2.03 1.93 9.63
N VAL A 330 -1.71 2.66 10.71
CA VAL A 330 -1.80 4.13 10.76
C VAL A 330 -0.84 4.78 9.74
N ALA A 331 0.41 4.33 9.69
CA ALA A 331 1.41 4.84 8.76
C ALA A 331 0.95 4.67 7.30
N LEU A 332 0.37 3.52 6.96
CA LEU A 332 -0.18 3.22 5.64
C LEU A 332 -1.42 4.08 5.32
N GLU A 333 -2.30 4.30 6.29
CA GLU A 333 -3.46 5.20 6.13
C GLU A 333 -3.03 6.63 5.79
N HIS A 334 -2.03 7.16 6.50
CA HIS A 334 -1.54 8.53 6.34
C HIS A 334 -0.49 8.69 5.21
N GLN A 335 -0.11 7.60 4.54
CA GLN A 335 0.92 7.54 3.49
C GLN A 335 2.29 8.02 3.98
N VAL A 336 2.66 7.61 5.18
CA VAL A 336 3.98 7.84 5.75
C VAL A 336 5.00 7.06 4.93
N SER A 337 6.10 7.72 4.55
CA SER A 337 7.19 7.12 3.78
C SER A 337 8.30 6.62 4.69
N PHE A 338 8.61 7.37 5.76
CA PHE A 338 9.66 7.06 6.72
C PHE A 338 9.09 7.04 8.14
N VAL A 339 9.41 6.00 8.89
CA VAL A 339 9.03 5.86 10.29
C VAL A 339 10.29 5.96 11.14
N ILE A 340 10.32 6.90 12.06
CA ILE A 340 11.47 7.18 12.93
C ILE A 340 11.18 6.60 14.32
N SER A 341 12.20 6.15 15.01
CA SER A 341 12.14 5.77 16.42
C SER A 341 13.41 6.23 17.11
N ASP A 342 13.28 6.76 18.32
CA ASP A 342 14.34 6.77 19.30
C ASP A 342 14.32 5.41 20.04
N SER A 343 15.48 4.80 20.21
CA SER A 343 15.61 3.56 20.98
C SER A 343 16.80 3.65 21.89
N TYR A 344 16.64 3.23 23.14
CA TYR A 344 17.78 3.00 24.02
C TYR A 344 18.80 2.08 23.36
N VAL A 345 20.09 2.36 23.55
CA VAL A 345 21.20 1.59 22.95
C VAL A 345 21.05 0.08 23.19
N SER A 346 20.59 -0.31 24.39
CA SER A 346 20.33 -1.72 24.75
C SER A 346 19.29 -2.44 23.88
N GLN A 347 18.41 -1.71 23.18
CA GLN A 347 17.30 -2.25 22.41
C GLN A 347 17.47 -2.06 20.89
N THR A 348 18.52 -1.36 20.46
CA THR A 348 18.76 -1.03 19.05
C THR A 348 18.84 -2.27 18.16
N GLU A 349 19.45 -3.36 18.64
CA GLU A 349 19.53 -4.64 17.90
C GLU A 349 18.16 -5.24 17.58
N LEU A 350 17.16 -5.02 18.44
CA LEU A 350 15.80 -5.48 18.18
C LEU A 350 15.21 -4.71 16.99
N TYR A 351 15.32 -3.38 17.00
CA TYR A 351 14.87 -2.51 15.91
C TYR A 351 15.60 -2.77 14.59
N ARG A 352 16.91 -3.05 14.62
CA ARG A 352 17.69 -3.45 13.43
C ARG A 352 17.20 -4.77 12.84
N LYS A 353 16.84 -5.75 13.68
CA LYS A 353 16.16 -6.99 13.23
C LYS A 353 14.75 -6.75 12.68
N ILE A 354 14.18 -5.57 12.95
CA ILE A 354 12.92 -5.10 12.37
C ILE A 354 13.17 -4.26 11.10
N GLY A 355 14.43 -4.08 10.72
CA GLY A 355 14.85 -3.36 9.52
C GLY A 355 14.84 -1.85 9.64
N PHE A 356 14.82 -1.34 10.87
CA PHE A 356 15.24 0.02 11.12
C PHE A 356 16.75 0.13 10.87
N SER A 357 17.18 1.25 10.32
CA SER A 357 18.59 1.58 10.08
C SER A 357 18.95 2.82 10.89
N ASP A 358 20.21 2.88 11.34
CA ASP A 358 20.73 4.02 12.08
C ASP A 358 20.73 5.27 11.19
N LEU A 359 20.08 6.32 11.67
CA LEU A 359 20.00 7.63 11.01
C LEU A 359 21.12 8.57 11.49
N ALA A 360 21.49 8.47 12.77
CA ALA A 360 22.58 9.21 13.39
C ALA A 360 23.81 8.31 13.56
N TYR A 361 25.01 8.88 13.41
CA TYR A 361 26.27 8.15 13.60
C TYR A 361 26.60 7.88 15.06
N GLU A 362 26.21 8.81 15.94
CA GLU A 362 26.51 8.74 17.36
C GLU A 362 25.21 8.66 18.18
N PRO A 363 25.20 7.92 19.30
CA PRO A 363 24.12 7.97 20.25
C PRO A 363 23.97 9.39 20.79
N PHE A 364 22.73 9.84 20.95
CA PHE A 364 22.39 11.08 21.64
C PHE A 364 21.81 10.75 23.01
N ARG A 365 21.69 11.76 23.88
CA ARG A 365 21.04 11.60 25.18
C ARG A 365 19.61 12.11 25.09
N ASP A 366 18.66 11.29 25.51
CA ASP A 366 17.26 11.69 25.56
C ASP A 366 17.03 12.75 26.64
N ALA A 367 15.83 13.31 26.67
CA ALA A 367 15.44 14.27 27.70
C ALA A 367 15.48 13.69 29.13
N ASN A 368 15.67 12.39 29.32
CA ASN A 368 15.76 11.73 30.63
C ASN A 368 17.21 11.41 31.03
N GLY A 369 18.19 11.68 30.15
CA GLY A 369 19.62 11.44 30.36
C GLY A 369 20.09 10.06 29.92
N ALA A 370 19.26 9.26 29.26
CA ALA A 370 19.62 7.91 28.79
C ALA A 370 20.13 7.95 27.34
N GLU A 371 21.13 7.12 27.04
CA GLU A 371 21.71 7.03 25.69
C GLU A 371 20.75 6.33 24.72
N CYS A 372 20.44 7.02 23.63
CA CYS A 372 19.50 6.62 22.60
C CYS A 372 20.14 6.71 21.21
N VAL A 373 19.68 5.87 20.30
CA VAL A 373 20.05 5.89 18.89
C VAL A 373 18.82 6.26 18.07
N MET A 374 19.00 7.17 17.12
CA MET A 374 17.95 7.55 16.18
C MET A 374 17.92 6.55 15.03
N LEU A 375 16.75 5.94 14.83
CA LEU A 375 16.52 4.87 13.89
C LEU A 375 15.44 5.25 12.89
N ALA A 376 15.57 4.85 11.64
CA ALA A 376 14.57 5.07 10.61
C ALA A 376 14.27 3.81 9.79
N LEU A 377 12.99 3.62 9.49
CA LEU A 377 12.44 2.56 8.66
C LEU A 377 11.86 3.17 7.38
N ASN A 378 12.37 2.75 6.22
CA ASN A 378 11.79 3.12 4.93
C ASN A 378 10.57 2.24 4.63
N LEU A 379 9.40 2.69 5.08
CA LEU A 379 8.13 2.00 4.85
C LEU A 379 7.77 2.00 3.36
N SER A 380 8.07 3.07 2.63
CA SER A 380 7.74 3.16 1.20
C SER A 380 8.46 2.11 0.35
N MET A 381 9.75 1.86 0.63
CA MET A 381 10.52 0.78 0.01
C MET A 381 9.92 -0.58 0.36
N ALA A 382 9.56 -0.78 1.63
CA ALA A 382 8.98 -2.04 2.08
C ALA A 382 7.62 -2.35 1.43
N VAL A 383 6.80 -1.33 1.15
CA VAL A 383 5.50 -1.46 0.47
C VAL A 383 5.68 -1.67 -1.04
N VAL A 384 6.60 -0.96 -1.70
CA VAL A 384 6.76 -1.04 -3.16
C VAL A 384 7.45 -2.33 -3.60
N TYR A 385 8.41 -2.86 -2.84
CA TYR A 385 9.25 -4.00 -3.21
C TYR A 385 9.00 -5.29 -2.38
N GLU A 386 7.79 -5.45 -1.83
CA GLU A 386 7.40 -6.47 -0.85
C GLU A 386 7.65 -7.96 -1.22
N SER A 387 7.46 -8.37 -2.47
CA SER A 387 7.53 -9.74 -3.01
C SER A 387 8.87 -10.10 -3.70
N ASN A 388 9.67 -9.13 -4.17
CA ASN A 388 11.09 -9.36 -4.58
C ASN A 388 11.93 -9.96 -3.44
N ARG A 389 11.44 -9.89 -2.19
CA ARG A 389 12.02 -10.57 -1.02
C ARG A 389 11.90 -12.09 -1.01
N LYS A 390 10.88 -12.68 -1.66
CA LYS A 390 10.66 -14.14 -1.62
C LYS A 390 11.55 -14.93 -2.59
N ALA A 391 12.23 -14.26 -3.51
CA ALA A 391 12.94 -14.91 -4.63
C ALA A 391 14.47 -14.68 -4.66
N SER A 392 15.02 -13.79 -3.84
CA SER A 392 16.46 -13.50 -3.86
C SER A 392 17.19 -14.14 -2.67
N THR A 393 17.74 -15.32 -2.91
CA THR A 393 18.66 -16.04 -2.00
C THR A 393 20.06 -15.39 -1.93
N THR A 394 20.33 -14.37 -2.75
CA THR A 394 21.67 -13.82 -2.99
C THR A 394 21.86 -12.41 -2.45
N MET A 395 20.86 -11.81 -1.80
CA MET A 395 20.91 -10.42 -1.31
C MET A 395 20.73 -10.39 0.21
N ASN A 396 21.61 -11.09 0.93
CA ASN A 396 21.51 -11.39 2.36
C ASN A 396 21.73 -10.20 3.31
N GLU A 397 21.99 -8.99 2.82
CA GLU A 397 22.29 -7.82 3.67
C GLU A 397 21.12 -6.81 3.78
N LEU A 398 20.05 -6.96 2.99
CA LEU A 398 18.86 -6.07 3.01
C LEU A 398 17.58 -6.78 3.51
N THR A 399 17.70 -8.01 4.03
CA THR A 399 16.63 -9.02 4.05
C THR A 399 15.96 -9.33 5.39
N ASN A 400 16.29 -8.65 6.49
CA ASN A 400 15.63 -8.87 7.78
C ASN A 400 14.61 -7.77 8.12
N LEU A 401 13.71 -7.45 7.18
CA LEU A 401 12.55 -6.61 7.42
C LEU A 401 11.33 -7.52 7.72
N PRO A 402 10.78 -7.54 8.94
CA PRO A 402 9.65 -8.36 9.35
C PRO A 402 8.34 -7.88 8.73
N MET A 403 8.36 -6.98 7.74
CA MET A 403 7.20 -6.73 6.91
C MET A 403 6.65 -8.04 6.35
N GLY A 404 7.47 -9.02 5.94
CA GLY A 404 6.94 -10.35 5.55
C GLY A 404 6.17 -11.10 6.66
N LYS A 405 6.42 -10.81 7.94
CA LYS A 405 5.66 -11.32 9.10
C LYS A 405 4.51 -10.39 9.54
N LEU A 406 4.54 -9.11 9.14
CA LEU A 406 3.49 -8.12 9.36
C LEU A 406 2.47 -8.06 8.22
N THR A 407 2.83 -8.40 6.98
CA THR A 407 1.96 -8.51 5.80
C THR A 407 0.71 -9.35 6.07
N PRO A 408 0.78 -10.54 6.72
CA PRO A 408 -0.44 -11.30 7.03
C PRO A 408 -1.30 -10.64 8.12
N LEU A 409 -0.76 -9.68 8.87
CA LEU A 409 -1.46 -8.99 9.97
C LEU A 409 -1.95 -7.60 9.57
N SER A 410 -1.31 -6.93 8.63
CA SER A 410 -1.68 -5.58 8.19
C SER A 410 -2.93 -5.59 7.32
N ASN A 411 -3.58 -4.43 7.23
CA ASN A 411 -4.72 -4.28 6.34
C ASN A 411 -4.26 -4.25 4.88
N ASN A 412 -4.47 -5.36 4.17
CA ASN A 412 -4.10 -5.54 2.76
C ASN A 412 -4.62 -4.41 1.85
N HIS A 413 -5.81 -3.87 2.11
CA HIS A 413 -6.33 -2.76 1.31
C HIS A 413 -5.55 -1.46 1.54
N LEU A 414 -5.18 -1.16 2.79
CA LEU A 414 -4.35 0.01 3.10
C LEU A 414 -2.98 -0.09 2.44
N ALA A 415 -2.35 -1.26 2.50
CA ALA A 415 -1.06 -1.52 1.87
C ALA A 415 -1.13 -1.29 0.35
N GLU A 416 -2.13 -1.88 -0.31
CA GLU A 416 -2.33 -1.76 -1.76
C GLU A 416 -2.67 -0.32 -2.19
N ARG A 417 -3.53 0.38 -1.43
CA ARG A 417 -3.86 1.78 -1.69
C ARG A 417 -2.64 2.68 -1.48
N CYS A 418 -1.86 2.46 -0.43
CA CYS A 418 -0.62 3.18 -0.18
C CYS A 418 0.37 2.97 -1.34
N TYR A 419 0.54 1.72 -1.80
CA TYR A 419 1.34 1.38 -2.96
C TYR A 419 0.92 2.17 -4.21
N HIS A 420 -0.36 2.11 -4.61
CA HIS A 420 -0.85 2.85 -5.78
C HIS A 420 -0.63 4.36 -5.65
N ARG A 421 -0.93 4.94 -4.49
CA ARG A 421 -0.75 6.39 -4.26
C ARG A 421 0.71 6.81 -4.28
N LEU A 422 1.61 6.04 -3.66
CA LEU A 422 3.04 6.32 -3.66
C LEU A 422 3.62 6.29 -5.07
N VAL A 423 3.31 5.25 -5.84
CA VAL A 423 3.80 5.11 -7.22
C VAL A 423 3.30 6.27 -8.08
N LEU A 424 2.01 6.59 -8.03
CA LEU A 424 1.44 7.66 -8.86
C LEU A 424 1.97 9.04 -8.46
N ARG A 425 2.11 9.31 -7.15
CA ARG A 425 2.61 10.59 -6.64
C ARG A 425 4.06 10.86 -7.06
N TYR A 426 4.88 9.82 -7.11
CA TYR A 426 6.32 9.96 -7.37
C TYR A 426 6.74 9.48 -8.76
N PHE A 427 5.79 9.10 -9.63
CA PHE A 427 6.06 8.63 -10.98
C PHE A 427 6.92 9.63 -11.78
N TRP A 428 6.60 10.92 -11.68
CA TRP A 428 7.28 12.00 -12.41
C TRP A 428 8.59 12.46 -11.75
N ARG A 429 8.90 12.00 -10.52
CA ARG A 429 10.17 12.34 -9.88
C ARG A 429 11.31 11.52 -10.48
N GLN A 430 12.48 12.16 -10.60
CA GLN A 430 13.74 11.47 -10.89
C GLN A 430 13.95 10.32 -9.89
N ARG A 431 14.49 9.18 -10.35
CA ARG A 431 14.65 7.97 -9.54
C ARG A 431 15.32 8.23 -8.18
N GLN A 432 16.39 9.03 -8.18
CA GLN A 432 17.17 9.40 -6.98
C GLN A 432 16.39 10.23 -5.94
N ARG A 433 15.17 10.69 -6.23
CA ARG A 433 14.33 11.48 -5.31
C ARG A 433 13.04 10.78 -4.91
N ARG A 434 12.89 9.50 -5.26
CA ARG A 434 11.73 8.69 -4.91
C ARG A 434 11.97 8.07 -3.54
N PRO A 435 11.04 8.24 -2.58
CA PRO A 435 11.28 7.76 -1.23
C PRO A 435 11.50 6.24 -1.16
N TYR A 436 10.90 5.47 -2.08
CA TYR A 436 11.04 4.02 -2.13
C TYR A 436 12.33 3.53 -2.81
N ASP A 437 13.09 4.41 -3.46
CA ASP A 437 14.39 4.08 -4.08
C ASP A 437 15.58 4.56 -3.21
N LEU A 438 15.31 5.27 -2.10
CA LEU A 438 16.34 5.79 -1.17
C LEU A 438 16.69 4.77 -0.10
N LEU A 439 17.98 4.51 0.12
CA LEU A 439 18.44 3.78 1.29
C LEU A 439 18.55 4.73 2.48
N VAL A 440 18.07 4.31 3.65
CA VAL A 440 18.16 5.12 4.88
C VAL A 440 19.63 5.41 5.24
N SER A 441 20.55 4.48 4.92
CA SER A 441 22.00 4.67 5.09
C SER A 441 22.58 5.80 4.25
N GLU A 442 21.95 6.13 3.11
CA GLU A 442 22.36 7.26 2.26
C GLU A 442 21.85 8.61 2.78
N LEU A 443 20.95 8.59 3.75
CA LEU A 443 20.34 9.76 4.39
C LEU A 443 20.84 9.96 5.82
N ARG A 444 22.00 9.37 6.17
CA ARG A 444 22.59 9.51 7.49
C ARG A 444 22.96 10.96 7.75
N ILE A 445 22.55 11.45 8.91
CA ILE A 445 22.79 12.82 9.35
C ILE A 445 23.93 12.76 10.37
N GLY A 446 24.98 13.55 10.13
CA GLY A 446 26.02 13.78 11.13
C GLY A 446 25.44 14.52 12.33
N VAL A 447 25.71 14.02 13.54
CA VAL A 447 25.40 14.70 14.80
C VAL A 447 26.46 15.75 15.07
#